data_AF-A0AAN1M540-F1
#
_entry.id   AF-A0AAN1M540-F1
#
_cell.length_a   1.000
_cell.length_b   1.000
_cell.length_c   1.000
_cell.angle_alpha   90.00
_cell.angle_beta   90.00
_cell.angle_gamma   90.00
#
_symmetry.space_group_name_H-M   'P 1'
#
loop_
_entity.id
_entity.type
_entity.pdbx_description
1 polymer ?
#
loop_
_entity_poly.entity_id
_entity_poly.type
_entity_poly.pdbx_seq_one_letter_code
_entity_poly.pdbx_strand_id
1 'polypeptide(L)'
;MYEPYTRQSLPDKEYRELLGSAICVFNSNVAFVIENILNADDADNFNWYDLIDLSAGDLSSPIKQTITKKAGSKIGSLFNTVVQQRNRILHSFQITETVSCKQILCTKDKRNHQFLITEDYLLRFIADNQKLSELLYAFRKQMTC
;
A
#
# COMPACT_ATOMS: atom_id res chain seq x y z
N MET A 1 -10.41 5.17 -25.73
CA MET A 1 -10.08 6.61 -25.71
C MET A 1 -8.57 6.70 -25.58
N TYR A 2 -7.89 7.33 -26.54
CA TYR A 2 -6.45 7.53 -26.46
C TYR A 2 -6.19 8.90 -25.84
N GLU A 3 -5.37 8.92 -24.82
CA GLU A 3 -4.86 10.17 -24.25
C GLU A 3 -3.79 10.74 -25.19
N PRO A 4 -3.62 12.07 -25.31
CA PRO A 4 -2.69 12.65 -26.26
C PRO A 4 -1.22 12.25 -26.01
N TYR A 5 -0.92 11.77 -24.80
CA TYR A 5 0.42 11.33 -24.38
C TYR A 5 0.67 9.83 -24.54
N THR A 6 -0.31 9.02 -24.96
CA THR A 6 -0.07 7.58 -25.22
C THR A 6 -1.04 6.99 -26.22
N ARG A 7 -0.53 6.04 -27.02
CA ARG A 7 -1.34 5.21 -27.93
C ARG A 7 -1.81 3.90 -27.30
N GLN A 8 -1.43 3.64 -26.05
CA GLN A 8 -1.98 2.50 -25.32
C GLN A 8 -3.43 2.81 -24.93
N SER A 9 -4.32 1.82 -25.02
CA SER A 9 -5.63 1.92 -24.38
C SER A 9 -5.41 2.14 -22.88
N LEU A 10 -6.20 3.01 -22.25
CA LEU A 10 -6.13 3.27 -20.81
C LEU A 10 -7.52 3.15 -20.19
N PRO A 11 -7.63 2.90 -18.88
CA PRO A 11 -8.87 3.09 -18.13
C PRO A 11 -9.36 4.53 -18.26
N ASP A 12 -10.63 4.73 -17.93
CA ASP A 12 -11.19 6.07 -17.87
C ASP A 12 -10.44 6.96 -16.86
N LYS A 13 -10.66 8.26 -16.97
CA LYS A 13 -9.88 9.26 -16.24
C LYS A 13 -10.09 9.12 -14.74
N GLU A 14 -11.33 8.93 -14.34
CA GLU A 14 -11.76 8.80 -12.95
C GLU A 14 -11.13 7.55 -12.30
N TYR A 15 -11.14 6.41 -12.98
CA TYR A 15 -10.48 5.20 -12.48
C TYR A 15 -8.97 5.39 -12.34
N ARG A 16 -8.31 6.03 -13.31
CA ARG A 16 -6.86 6.31 -13.24
C ARG A 16 -6.51 7.30 -12.13
N GLU A 17 -7.34 8.31 -11.91
CA GLU A 17 -7.18 9.26 -10.81
C GLU A 17 -7.29 8.57 -9.45
N LEU A 18 -8.29 7.70 -9.28
CA LEU A 18 -8.44 6.88 -8.09
C LEU A 18 -7.27 5.91 -7.89
N LEU A 19 -6.81 5.25 -8.97
CA LEU A 19 -5.64 4.37 -8.93
C LEU A 19 -4.37 5.14 -8.53
N GLY A 20 -4.15 6.32 -9.09
CA GLY A 20 -3.04 7.20 -8.71
C GLY A 20 -3.11 7.60 -7.24
N SER A 21 -4.29 7.99 -6.77
CA SER A 21 -4.55 8.33 -5.36
C SER A 21 -4.24 7.17 -4.42
N ALA A 22 -4.67 5.96 -4.77
CA ALA A 22 -4.36 4.74 -4.04
C ALA A 22 -2.84 4.54 -3.87
N ILE A 23 -2.07 4.68 -4.96
CA ILE A 23 -0.61 4.53 -4.90
C ILE A 23 0.05 5.65 -4.07
N CYS A 24 -0.40 6.89 -4.22
CA CYS A 24 0.11 8.02 -3.43
C CYS A 24 -0.10 7.80 -1.92
N VAL A 25 -1.31 7.40 -1.51
CA VAL A 25 -1.65 7.12 -0.11
C VAL A 25 -0.77 6.00 0.47
N PHE A 26 -0.55 4.93 -0.30
CA PHE A 26 0.34 3.85 0.11
C PHE A 26 1.78 4.32 0.33
N ASN A 27 2.33 5.11 -0.60
CA ASN A 27 3.70 5.61 -0.49
C ASN A 27 3.87 6.51 0.74
N SER A 28 2.91 7.39 1.02
CA SER A 28 2.90 8.21 2.23
C SER A 28 2.89 7.35 3.50
N ASN A 29 2.13 6.25 3.51
CA ASN A 29 2.12 5.33 4.64
C ASN A 29 3.43 4.57 4.83
N VAL A 30 4.08 4.15 3.73
CA VAL A 30 5.40 3.50 3.82
C VAL A 30 6.41 4.46 4.45
N ALA A 31 6.44 5.72 4.03
CA ALA A 31 7.29 6.75 4.64
C ALA A 31 6.98 6.92 6.13
N PHE A 32 5.70 7.00 6.50
CA PHE A 32 5.31 7.16 7.90
C PHE A 32 5.63 5.93 8.77
N VAL A 33 5.58 4.73 8.20
CA VAL A 33 6.06 3.50 8.87
C VAL A 33 7.56 3.59 9.15
N ILE A 34 8.35 4.04 8.17
CA ILE A 34 9.81 4.25 8.33
C ILE A 34 10.08 5.25 9.47
N GLU A 35 9.37 6.38 9.51
CA GLU A 35 9.49 7.32 10.62
C GLU A 35 9.18 6.68 11.98
N ASN A 36 8.14 5.84 12.06
CA ASN A 36 7.78 5.17 13.31
C ASN A 36 8.78 4.08 13.70
N ILE A 37 9.43 3.40 12.74
CA ILE A 37 10.55 2.49 13.01
C ILE A 37 11.68 3.26 13.66
N LEU A 38 12.13 4.36 13.03
CA LEU A 38 13.25 5.17 13.51
C LEU A 38 12.98 5.75 14.90
N ASN A 39 11.78 6.27 15.15
CA ASN A 39 11.41 6.81 16.47
C ASN A 39 11.29 5.72 17.55
N ALA A 40 11.01 4.48 17.18
CA ALA A 40 10.83 3.38 18.11
C ALA A 40 12.11 2.56 18.34
N ASP A 41 13.19 2.83 17.61
CA ASP A 41 14.44 2.08 17.68
C ASP A 41 15.40 2.63 18.74
N ASP A 42 15.20 2.20 19.99
CA ASP A 42 16.01 2.67 21.13
C ASP A 42 17.50 2.30 21.02
N ALA A 43 17.84 1.33 20.17
CA ALA A 43 19.18 0.77 20.03
C ALA A 43 19.91 1.24 18.75
N ASP A 44 19.31 2.16 17.98
CA ASP A 44 19.91 2.77 16.78
C ASP A 44 20.44 1.74 15.77
N ASN A 45 19.70 0.66 15.58
CA ASN A 45 20.01 -0.41 14.62
C ASN A 45 19.60 -0.06 13.18
N PHE A 46 18.67 0.87 13.01
CA PHE A 46 18.11 1.26 11.72
C PHE A 46 18.39 2.73 11.43
N ASN A 47 18.76 3.02 10.18
CA ASN A 47 18.86 4.39 9.68
C ASN A 47 17.96 4.58 8.46
N TRP A 48 17.66 5.83 8.14
CA TRP A 48 16.73 6.17 7.06
C TRP A 48 17.21 5.69 5.69
N TYR A 49 18.52 5.80 5.39
CA TYR A 49 19.08 5.42 4.08
C TYR A 49 18.83 3.95 3.78
N ASP A 50 19.16 3.06 4.73
CA ASP A 50 18.96 1.62 4.54
C ASP A 50 17.47 1.26 4.45
N LEU A 51 16.61 1.94 5.24
CA LEU A 51 15.18 1.63 5.26
C LEU A 51 14.45 2.03 3.97
N ILE A 52 14.84 3.10 3.30
CA ILE A 52 14.19 3.53 2.04
C ILE A 52 14.58 2.67 0.84
N ASP A 53 15.73 1.99 0.90
CA ASP A 53 16.18 1.07 -0.13
C ASP A 53 15.45 -0.29 -0.07
N LEU A 54 14.79 -0.59 1.06
CA LEU A 54 14.00 -1.80 1.22
C LEU A 54 12.71 -1.77 0.39
N SER A 55 12.33 -2.94 -0.13
CA SER A 55 10.98 -3.09 -0.63
C SER A 55 9.98 -2.98 0.53
N ALA A 56 8.75 -2.56 0.24
CA ALA A 56 7.72 -2.46 1.27
C ALA A 56 7.46 -3.80 2.00
N GLY A 57 7.71 -4.94 1.35
CA GLY A 57 7.61 -6.25 2.01
C GLY A 57 8.74 -6.51 3.00
N ASP A 58 9.94 -6.00 2.73
CA ASP A 58 11.14 -6.22 3.55
C ASP A 58 11.13 -5.37 4.83
N LEU A 59 10.34 -4.29 4.85
CA LEU A 59 10.06 -3.51 6.06
C LEU A 59 9.36 -4.32 7.17
N SER A 60 8.81 -5.49 6.86
CA SER A 60 8.20 -6.37 7.86
C SER A 60 9.17 -6.78 8.98
N SER A 61 10.47 -6.93 8.69
CA SER A 61 11.48 -7.26 9.69
C SER A 61 11.77 -6.08 10.64
N PRO A 62 12.11 -4.87 10.15
CA PRO A 62 12.22 -3.68 11.00
C PRO A 62 10.97 -3.42 11.86
N ILE A 63 9.77 -3.51 11.28
CA ILE A 63 8.50 -3.34 12.02
C ILE A 63 8.36 -4.35 13.15
N LYS A 64 8.81 -5.60 12.95
CA LYS A 64 8.76 -6.63 13.98
C LYS A 64 9.71 -6.30 15.14
N GLN A 65 10.90 -5.78 14.83
CA GLN A 65 11.94 -5.49 15.81
C GLN A 65 11.67 -4.22 16.62
N THR A 66 10.93 -3.26 16.06
CA THR A 66 10.62 -1.97 16.70
C THR A 66 9.15 -1.87 17.13
N ILE A 67 8.25 -1.50 16.21
CA ILE A 67 6.84 -1.18 16.47
C ILE A 67 6.12 -2.37 17.12
N THR A 68 6.28 -3.58 16.58
CA THR A 68 5.56 -4.77 17.06
C THR A 68 6.00 -5.16 18.46
N LYS A 69 7.29 -4.99 18.78
CA LYS A 69 7.85 -5.27 20.11
C LYS A 69 7.23 -4.36 21.18
N LYS A 70 6.90 -3.11 20.81
CA LYS A 70 6.32 -2.11 21.73
C LYS A 70 4.79 -2.10 21.78
N ALA A 71 4.11 -2.30 20.64
CA ALA A 71 2.66 -2.11 20.50
C ALA A 71 1.88 -3.36 20.07
N GLY A 72 2.55 -4.52 19.98
CA GLY A 72 1.95 -5.77 19.52
C GLY A 72 1.77 -5.83 17.99
N SER A 73 1.16 -6.91 17.51
CA SER A 73 1.18 -7.28 16.09
C SER A 73 0.16 -6.57 15.20
N LYS A 74 -0.70 -5.70 15.75
CA LYS A 74 -1.82 -5.09 15.02
C LYS A 74 -1.34 -4.24 13.83
N ILE A 75 -0.39 -3.35 14.06
CA ILE A 75 0.18 -2.47 13.02
C ILE A 75 0.90 -3.30 11.95
N GLY A 76 1.80 -4.20 12.36
CA GLY A 76 2.55 -5.05 11.43
C GLY A 76 1.64 -5.95 10.58
N SER A 77 0.57 -6.50 11.17
CA SER A 77 -0.40 -7.32 10.44
C SER A 77 -1.16 -6.50 9.40
N LEU A 78 -1.63 -5.31 9.75
CA LEU A 78 -2.34 -4.43 8.81
C LEU A 78 -1.41 -3.93 7.69
N PHE A 79 -0.17 -3.56 8.02
CA PHE A 79 0.84 -3.19 7.02
C PHE A 79 1.06 -4.31 6.01
N ASN A 80 1.24 -5.55 6.46
CA ASN A 80 1.38 -6.70 5.57
C ASN A 80 0.16 -6.91 4.66
N THR A 81 -1.07 -6.73 5.20
CA THR A 81 -2.29 -6.79 4.40
C THR A 81 -2.29 -5.74 3.29
N VAL A 82 -1.96 -4.49 3.63
CA VAL A 82 -1.88 -3.40 2.67
C VAL A 82 -0.80 -3.66 1.61
N VAL A 83 0.39 -4.12 1.99
CA VAL A 83 1.46 -4.50 1.04
C VAL A 83 0.97 -5.59 0.07
N GLN A 84 0.23 -6.59 0.57
CA GLN A 84 -0.33 -7.64 -0.28
C GLN A 84 -1.36 -7.10 -1.28
N GLN A 85 -2.24 -6.18 -0.86
CA GLN A 85 -3.20 -5.52 -1.74
C GLN A 85 -2.48 -4.67 -2.80
N ARG A 86 -1.49 -3.85 -2.40
CA ARG A 86 -0.63 -3.09 -3.31
C ARG A 86 0.05 -3.98 -4.34
N ASN A 87 0.54 -5.14 -3.93
CA ASN A 87 1.15 -6.09 -4.85
C ASN A 87 0.13 -6.65 -5.86
N ARG A 88 -1.14 -6.86 -5.48
CA ARG A 88 -2.18 -7.24 -6.46
C ARG A 88 -2.44 -6.14 -7.48
N ILE A 89 -2.46 -4.87 -7.04
CA ILE A 89 -2.62 -3.70 -7.92
C ILE A 89 -1.45 -3.58 -8.89
N LEU A 90 -0.20 -3.61 -8.41
CA LEU A 90 0.97 -3.43 -9.27
C LEU A 90 1.29 -4.63 -10.17
N HIS A 91 0.95 -5.85 -9.75
CA HIS A 91 1.08 -7.05 -10.58
C HIS A 91 -0.21 -7.38 -11.35
N SER A 92 -1.06 -6.38 -11.58
CA SER A 92 -2.23 -6.54 -12.44
C SER A 92 -1.88 -6.27 -13.91
N PHE A 93 -2.78 -6.70 -14.79
CA PHE A 93 -2.71 -6.43 -16.22
C PHE A 93 -3.97 -5.72 -16.65
N GLN A 94 -3.85 -4.83 -17.62
CA GLN A 94 -5.00 -4.16 -18.18
C GLN A 94 -5.72 -5.07 -19.17
N ILE A 95 -7.05 -5.13 -19.05
CA ILE A 95 -7.93 -5.85 -19.96
C ILE A 95 -9.07 -4.95 -20.42
N THR A 96 -9.75 -5.36 -21.51
CA THR A 96 -11.07 -4.82 -21.86
C THR A 96 -12.13 -5.68 -21.18
N GLU A 97 -12.86 -5.12 -20.23
CA GLU A 97 -13.95 -5.83 -19.55
C GLU A 97 -15.14 -5.95 -20.51
N THR A 98 -15.72 -7.16 -20.58
CA THR A 98 -16.63 -7.52 -21.67
C THR A 98 -18.01 -6.88 -21.57
N VAL A 99 -18.49 -6.56 -20.37
CA VAL A 99 -19.85 -6.03 -20.17
C VAL A 99 -19.90 -4.52 -20.37
N SER A 100 -18.96 -3.79 -19.78
CA SER A 100 -18.85 -2.33 -19.85
C SER A 100 -18.02 -1.85 -21.05
N CYS A 101 -17.28 -2.74 -21.71
CA CYS A 101 -16.29 -2.42 -22.75
C CYS A 101 -15.22 -1.42 -22.31
N LYS A 102 -15.02 -1.24 -20.99
CA LYS A 102 -14.02 -0.34 -20.42
C LYS A 102 -12.70 -1.04 -20.19
N GLN A 103 -11.61 -0.28 -20.22
CA GLN A 103 -10.31 -0.78 -19.74
C GLN A 103 -10.30 -0.79 -18.22
N ILE A 104 -9.84 -1.90 -17.64
CA ILE A 104 -9.71 -2.08 -16.19
C ILE A 104 -8.53 -2.98 -15.87
N LEU A 105 -8.05 -2.93 -14.63
CA LEU A 105 -7.01 -3.84 -14.15
C LEU A 105 -7.62 -5.17 -13.69
N CYS A 106 -6.98 -6.27 -14.08
CA CYS A 106 -7.31 -7.62 -13.65
C CYS A 106 -6.06 -8.29 -13.07
N THR A 107 -6.25 -9.08 -12.02
CA THR A 107 -5.16 -9.82 -11.38
C THR A 107 -5.68 -11.17 -10.88
N LYS A 108 -4.84 -11.90 -10.14
CA LYS A 108 -5.23 -13.13 -9.48
C LYS A 108 -4.74 -13.19 -8.04
N ASP A 109 -5.45 -13.96 -7.22
CA ASP A 109 -4.99 -14.30 -5.89
C ASP A 109 -3.94 -15.43 -5.92
N LYS A 110 -3.48 -15.87 -4.74
CA LYS A 110 -2.52 -16.98 -4.61
C LYS A 110 -3.13 -18.35 -4.97
N ARG A 111 -4.46 -18.47 -5.00
CA ARG A 111 -5.22 -19.66 -5.39
C ARG A 111 -5.57 -19.66 -6.88
N ASN A 112 -5.03 -18.71 -7.66
CA ASN A 112 -5.29 -18.50 -9.08
C ASN A 112 -6.73 -18.08 -9.41
N HIS A 113 -7.49 -17.60 -8.42
CA HIS A 113 -8.77 -16.94 -8.69
C HIS A 113 -8.51 -15.58 -9.33
N GLN A 114 -9.01 -15.36 -10.54
CA GLN A 114 -8.89 -14.09 -11.26
C GLN A 114 -10.00 -13.12 -10.87
N PHE A 115 -9.65 -11.86 -10.64
CA PHE A 115 -10.62 -10.84 -10.26
C PHE A 115 -10.21 -9.46 -10.79
N LEU A 116 -11.20 -8.60 -10.97
CA LEU A 116 -11.00 -7.20 -11.36
C LEU A 116 -10.59 -6.37 -10.16
N ILE A 117 -9.65 -5.46 -10.35
CA ILE A 117 -9.41 -4.37 -9.41
C ILE A 117 -10.48 -3.31 -9.69
N THR A 118 -11.58 -3.37 -8.95
CA THR A 118 -12.67 -2.40 -9.08
C THR A 118 -12.37 -1.11 -8.32
N GLU A 119 -13.17 -0.07 -8.54
CA GLU A 119 -13.13 1.15 -7.70
C GLU A 119 -13.31 0.81 -6.22
N ASP A 120 -14.24 -0.09 -5.87
CA ASP A 120 -14.42 -0.58 -4.49
C ASP A 120 -13.19 -1.29 -3.93
N TYR A 121 -12.39 -1.95 -4.78
CA TYR A 121 -11.12 -2.51 -4.34
C TYR A 121 -10.14 -1.41 -3.98
N LEU A 122 -10.01 -0.38 -4.83
CA LEU A 122 -9.12 0.76 -4.62
C LEU A 122 -9.53 1.59 -3.40
N LEU A 123 -10.83 1.85 -3.22
CA LEU A 123 -11.37 2.56 -2.07
C LEU A 123 -11.14 1.81 -0.76
N ARG A 124 -11.31 0.48 -0.74
CA ARG A 124 -10.97 -0.35 0.43
C ARG A 124 -9.48 -0.31 0.74
N PHE A 125 -8.63 -0.37 -0.28
CA PHE A 125 -7.19 -0.24 -0.11
C PHE A 125 -6.81 1.12 0.49
N ILE A 126 -7.43 2.22 0.02
CA ILE A 126 -7.26 3.55 0.60
C ILE A 126 -7.74 3.59 2.06
N ALA A 127 -8.89 2.98 2.37
CA ALA A 127 -9.43 2.94 3.73
C ALA A 127 -8.53 2.13 4.69
N ASP A 128 -7.99 0.98 4.25
CA ASP A 128 -7.05 0.19 5.03
C ASP A 128 -5.75 0.95 5.30
N ASN A 129 -5.29 1.74 4.33
CA ASN A 129 -4.17 2.66 4.50
C ASN A 129 -4.51 3.78 5.51
N GLN A 130 -5.69 4.40 5.43
CA GLN A 130 -6.11 5.41 6.40
C GLN A 130 -6.11 4.85 7.83
N LYS A 131 -6.66 3.65 8.00
CA LYS A 131 -6.67 2.95 9.29
C LYS A 131 -5.25 2.64 9.79
N LEU A 132 -4.32 2.28 8.90
CA LEU A 132 -2.92 2.08 9.26
C LEU A 132 -2.29 3.39 9.76
N SER A 133 -2.53 4.50 9.06
CA SER A 133 -2.06 5.83 9.45
C SER A 133 -2.55 6.22 10.84
N GLU A 134 -3.84 6.03 11.12
CA GLU A 134 -4.44 6.31 12.44
C GLU A 134 -3.77 5.51 13.57
N LEU A 135 -3.47 4.22 13.33
CA LEU A 135 -2.76 3.39 14.30
C LEU A 135 -1.33 3.85 14.53
N LEU A 136 -0.62 4.27 13.48
CA LEU A 136 0.74 4.82 13.57
C LEU A 136 0.76 6.15 14.34
N TYR A 137 -0.21 7.03 14.10
CA TYR A 137 -0.35 8.25 14.90
C TYR A 137 -0.61 7.95 16.38
N ALA A 138 -1.50 7.00 16.68
CA ALA A 138 -1.77 6.58 18.05
C ALA A 138 -0.52 6.00 18.72
N PHE A 139 0.25 5.18 18.00
CA PHE A 139 1.52 4.63 18.48
C PHE A 139 2.55 5.73 18.76
N ARG A 140 2.75 6.67 17.82
CA ARG A 140 3.70 7.79 17.99
C ARG A 140 3.39 8.65 19.21
N LYS A 141 2.10 8.93 19.47
CA LYS A 141 1.67 9.71 20.64
C LYS A 141 2.01 9.02 21.97
N GLN A 142 2.03 7.69 22.01
CA GLN A 142 2.40 6.95 23.22
C GLN A 142 3.90 7.03 23.53
N MET A 143 4.74 7.36 22.55
CA MET A 143 6.20 7.44 22.73
C MET A 143 6.69 8.82 23.17
N THR A 144 5.86 9.86 23.05
CA THR A 144 6.23 11.27 23.34
C THR A 144 5.81 11.74 24.74
N CYS A 145 5.49 10.84 25.66
CA CYS A 145 5.13 11.14 27.05
C CYS A 145 6.18 10.63 28.02
#